data_AF-A0A7R9T410-F1
#
_entry.id   AF-A0A7R9T410-F1
#
_cell.length_a   1.000
_cell.length_b   1.000
_cell.length_c   1.000
_cell.angle_alpha   90.00
_cell.angle_beta   90.00
_cell.angle_gamma   90.00
#
_symmetry.space_group_name_H-M   'P 1'
#
loop_
_entity.id
_entity.type
_entity.pdbx_description
1 polymer ?
#
loop_
_entity_poly.entity_id
_entity_poly.type
_entity_poly.pdbx_seq_one_letter_code
_entity_poly.pdbx_strand_id
1 'polypeptide(L)'
;VVIVDTAGRLNIDEKLMGELKATKEATSADETLLVVDAMTGQEAATLTASFNEAVEITGAILTKMDGDTRGGAALSVREVSGKPIKFTGVGEKMDALEPFYPERM
;
A
#
# COMPACT_ATOMS: atom_id res chain seq x y z
N VAL A 1 -15.51 -10.47 7.66
CA VAL A 1 -14.49 -9.52 7.15
C VAL A 1 -15.22 -8.34 6.56
N VAL A 2 -14.87 -7.11 6.95
CA VAL A 2 -15.39 -5.87 6.37
C VAL A 2 -14.22 -5.18 5.69
N ILE A 3 -14.44 -4.68 4.47
CA ILE A 3 -13.44 -3.91 3.73
C ILE A 3 -13.95 -2.48 3.62
N VAL A 4 -13.13 -1.53 4.04
CA VAL A 4 -13.41 -0.10 3.93
C VAL A 4 -12.50 0.45 2.84
N ASP A 5 -13.09 0.84 1.71
CA ASP A 5 -12.36 1.53 0.65
C ASP A 5 -12.28 3.03 0.96
N THR A 6 -11.08 3.58 0.91
CA THR A 6 -10.81 4.98 1.23
C THR A 6 -10.43 5.73 -0.05
N ALA A 7 -10.68 7.03 -0.11
CA ALA A 7 -10.30 7.83 -1.29
C ALA A 7 -8.80 7.73 -1.61
N GLY A 8 -8.47 7.39 -2.85
CA GLY A 8 -7.10 7.36 -3.37
C GLY A 8 -6.53 8.77 -3.60
N ARG A 9 -5.21 8.95 -3.39
CA ARG A 9 -4.58 10.28 -3.33
C ARG A 9 -3.15 10.24 -3.87
N LEU A 10 -2.84 11.15 -4.79
CA LEU A 10 -1.52 11.28 -5.43
C LEU A 10 -0.55 12.16 -4.62
N ASN A 11 -1.08 13.10 -3.83
CA ASN A 11 -0.29 14.04 -3.03
C ASN A 11 -0.71 13.95 -1.56
N ILE A 12 0.25 14.14 -0.66
CA ILE A 12 0.02 14.22 0.78
C ILE A 12 -0.61 15.59 1.08
N ASP A 13 -1.90 15.58 1.39
CA ASP A 13 -2.67 16.75 1.82
C ASP A 13 -3.04 16.57 3.31
N GLU A 14 -2.70 17.55 4.14
CA GLU A 14 -2.92 17.50 5.59
C GLU A 14 -4.39 17.26 5.99
N LYS A 15 -5.33 17.89 5.28
CA LYS A 15 -6.77 17.72 5.56
C LYS A 15 -7.18 16.28 5.32
N LEU A 16 -6.70 15.71 4.21
CA LEU A 16 -7.00 14.35 3.80
C LEU A 16 -6.36 13.32 4.75
N MET A 17 -5.14 13.55 5.22
CA MET A 17 -4.52 12.70 6.24
C MET A 17 -5.31 12.75 7.55
N GLY A 18 -5.92 13.90 7.89
CA GLY A 18 -6.87 14.03 8.99
C GLY A 18 -8.10 13.13 8.82
N GLU A 19 -8.72 13.12 7.63
CA GLU A 19 -9.86 12.23 7.35
C GLU A 19 -9.50 10.75 7.46
N LEU A 20 -8.29 10.37 7.01
CA LEU A 20 -7.82 9.00 7.09
C LEU A 20 -7.61 8.56 8.54
N LYS A 21 -7.02 9.43 9.38
CA LYS A 21 -6.89 9.20 10.83
C LYS A 21 -8.26 9.02 11.49
N ALA A 22 -9.21 9.93 11.22
CA ALA A 22 -10.55 9.84 11.76
C ALA A 22 -11.27 8.54 11.33
N THR A 23 -11.06 8.10 10.09
CA THR A 23 -11.62 6.83 9.58
C THR A 23 -11.03 5.63 10.32
N LYS A 24 -9.70 5.60 10.51
CA LYS A 24 -9.03 4.53 11.28
C LYS A 24 -9.55 4.47 12.73
N GLU A 25 -9.66 5.62 13.38
CA GLU A 25 -10.16 5.71 14.76
C GLU A 25 -11.63 5.24 14.87
N ALA A 26 -12.49 5.71 13.97
CA ALA A 26 -13.91 5.37 13.99
C ALA A 26 -14.18 3.89 13.67
N THR A 27 -13.33 3.27 12.85
CA THR A 27 -13.50 1.86 12.44
C THR A 27 -12.79 0.87 13.35
N SER A 28 -11.79 1.32 14.14
CA SER A 28 -10.93 0.43 14.94
C SER A 28 -10.38 -0.75 14.12
N ALA A 29 -9.93 -0.46 12.89
CA ALA A 29 -9.54 -1.49 11.93
C ALA A 29 -8.36 -2.34 12.44
N ASP A 30 -8.53 -3.67 12.38
CA ASP A 30 -7.47 -4.63 12.72
C ASP A 30 -6.29 -4.58 11.72
N GLU A 31 -6.58 -4.19 10.48
CA GLU A 31 -5.64 -4.15 9.37
C GLU A 31 -5.76 -2.83 8.61
N THR A 32 -4.62 -2.18 8.36
CA THR A 32 -4.51 -0.96 7.54
C THR A 32 -3.52 -1.25 6.41
N LEU A 33 -4.06 -1.50 5.20
CA LEU A 33 -3.26 -1.92 4.05
C LEU A 33 -3.02 -0.74 3.10
N LEU A 34 -1.74 -0.44 2.84
CA LEU A 34 -1.35 0.55 1.84
C LEU A 34 -1.29 -0.10 0.46
N VAL A 35 -2.03 0.44 -0.50
CA VAL A 35 -1.97 0.00 -1.90
C VAL A 35 -0.98 0.88 -2.66
N VAL A 36 0.05 0.27 -3.25
CA VAL A 36 1.13 0.98 -3.96
C VAL A 36 1.25 0.42 -5.37
N ASP A 37 1.41 1.31 -6.35
CA ASP A 37 1.71 0.94 -7.73
C ASP A 37 3.20 0.55 -7.85
N ALA A 38 3.47 -0.65 -8.38
CA ALA A 38 4.82 -1.18 -8.55
C ALA A 38 5.68 -0.32 -9.48
N MET A 39 5.06 0.46 -10.37
CA MET A 39 5.74 1.34 -11.32
C MET A 39 6.23 2.66 -10.68
N THR A 40 5.75 3.02 -9.49
CA THR A 40 6.03 4.31 -8.83
C THR A 40 7.49 4.49 -8.39
N GLY A 41 8.29 3.42 -8.40
CA GLY A 41 9.74 3.52 -8.18
C GLY A 41 10.11 4.19 -6.86
N GLN A 42 10.96 5.22 -6.91
CA GLN A 42 11.47 5.93 -5.72
C GLN A 42 10.37 6.69 -4.95
N GLU A 43 9.31 7.15 -5.61
CA GLU A 43 8.20 7.85 -4.97
C GLU A 43 7.43 6.95 -3.98
N ALA A 44 7.50 5.63 -4.17
CA ALA A 44 6.90 4.66 -3.26
C ALA A 44 7.47 4.77 -1.84
N ALA A 45 8.76 5.11 -1.70
CA ALA A 45 9.41 5.30 -0.40
C ALA A 45 8.78 6.48 0.36
N THR A 46 8.68 7.63 -0.29
CA THR A 46 8.11 8.86 0.31
C THR A 46 6.64 8.66 0.68
N LEU A 47 5.86 8.09 -0.23
CA LEU A 47 4.44 7.79 0.02
C LEU A 47 4.28 6.87 1.23
N THR A 48 5.05 5.76 1.25
CA THR A 48 5.00 4.79 2.34
C THR A 48 5.34 5.43 3.68
N ALA A 49 6.38 6.27 3.74
CA ALA A 49 6.78 6.95 4.96
C ALA A 49 5.62 7.78 5.54
N SER A 50 5.02 8.64 4.71
CA SER A 50 3.98 9.57 5.15
C SER A 50 2.69 8.88 5.55
N PHE A 51 2.26 7.84 4.84
CA PHE A 51 1.10 7.05 5.23
C PHE A 51 1.35 6.25 6.51
N ASN A 52 2.54 5.65 6.65
CA ASN A 52 2.89 4.90 7.85
C ASN A 52 2.99 5.81 9.09
N GLU A 53 3.56 7.01 8.95
CA GLU A 53 3.62 7.99 10.05
C GLU A 53 2.22 8.45 10.48
N ALA A 54 1.33 8.69 9.51
CA ALA A 54 0.02 9.25 9.82
C ALA A 54 -0.97 8.24 10.38
N VAL A 55 -1.01 7.02 9.82
CA VAL A 55 -2.06 6.05 10.16
C VAL A 55 -1.53 4.68 10.51
N GLU A 56 -0.21 4.51 10.68
CA GLU A 56 0.46 3.23 10.98
C GLU A 56 -0.12 2.04 10.21
N ILE A 57 0.51 1.74 9.08
CA ILE A 57 0.09 0.63 8.23
C ILE A 57 0.49 -0.70 8.87
N THR A 58 -0.29 -1.75 8.62
CA THR A 58 -0.03 -3.12 9.08
C THR A 58 0.56 -3.99 7.97
N GLY A 59 0.39 -3.58 6.72
CA GLY A 59 0.97 -4.22 5.56
C GLY A 59 0.70 -3.42 4.28
N ALA A 60 1.19 -3.95 3.16
CA ALA A 60 1.02 -3.34 1.86
C ALA A 60 0.51 -4.32 0.80
N ILE A 61 -0.09 -3.78 -0.24
CA ILE A 61 -0.47 -4.47 -1.48
C ILE A 61 0.25 -3.77 -2.62
N LEU A 62 0.95 -4.51 -3.47
CA LEU A 62 1.55 -3.97 -4.68
C LEU A 62 0.68 -4.29 -5.88
N THR A 63 0.36 -3.30 -6.71
CA THR A 63 -0.44 -3.50 -7.93
C THR A 63 0.40 -3.30 -9.18
N LYS A 64 -0.08 -3.80 -10.33
CA LYS A 64 0.58 -3.71 -11.65
C LYS A 64 1.94 -4.40 -11.70
N MET A 65 2.07 -5.52 -10.98
CA MET A 65 3.27 -6.36 -10.96
C MET A 65 3.50 -7.13 -12.26
N ASP A 66 2.51 -7.15 -13.15
CA ASP A 66 2.56 -7.69 -14.52
C ASP A 66 3.30 -6.77 -15.52
N GLY A 67 3.58 -5.52 -15.13
CA GLY A 67 4.40 -4.59 -15.92
C GLY A 67 5.91 -4.83 -15.78
N ASP A 68 6.70 -4.13 -16.61
CA ASP A 68 8.19 -4.15 -16.56
C ASP A 68 8.72 -3.38 -15.33
N THR A 69 8.51 -3.96 -14.15
CA THR A 69 8.89 -3.35 -12.87
C THR A 69 10.00 -4.17 -12.22
N ARG A 70 11.12 -3.52 -11.89
CA ARG A 70 12.30 -4.16 -11.29
C ARG A 70 12.18 -4.37 -9.77
N GLY A 71 10.97 -4.51 -9.23
CA GLY A 71 10.73 -4.72 -7.79
C GLY A 71 11.10 -3.53 -6.87
N GLY A 72 11.52 -2.39 -7.41
CA GLY A 72 12.03 -1.26 -6.62
C GLY A 72 11.03 -0.72 -5.61
N ALA A 73 9.75 -0.60 -5.99
CA ALA A 73 8.70 -0.18 -5.08
C ALA A 73 8.50 -1.15 -3.91
N ALA A 74 8.61 -2.47 -4.15
CA ALA A 74 8.50 -3.48 -3.12
C ALA A 74 9.60 -3.33 -2.06
N LEU A 75 10.84 -3.15 -2.51
CA LEU A 75 11.98 -2.93 -1.63
C LEU A 75 11.82 -1.63 -0.84
N SER A 76 11.40 -0.54 -1.51
CA SER A 76 11.14 0.75 -0.87
C SER A 76 10.08 0.67 0.22
N VAL A 77 8.93 0.02 -0.07
CA VAL A 77 7.86 -0.15 0.91
C VAL A 77 8.36 -0.92 2.13
N ARG A 78 9.08 -2.03 1.90
CA ARG A 78 9.58 -2.90 2.96
C ARG A 78 10.62 -2.20 3.84
N GLU A 79 11.58 -1.53 3.22
CA GLU A 79 12.66 -0.83 3.92
C GLU A 79 12.13 0.35 4.74
N VAL A 80 11.20 1.13 4.18
CA VAL A 80 10.69 2.35 4.84
C VAL A 80 9.69 2.04 5.94
N SER A 81 8.74 1.13 5.70
CA SER A 81 7.69 0.84 6.69
C SER A 81 8.09 -0.24 7.70
N GLY A 82 8.99 -1.15 7.33
CA GLY A 82 9.24 -2.39 8.06
C GLY A 82 8.05 -3.35 8.10
N LYS A 83 6.94 -3.06 7.38
CA LYS A 83 5.72 -3.87 7.35
C LYS A 83 5.74 -4.85 6.18
N PRO A 84 5.04 -6.00 6.26
CA PRO A 84 5.05 -7.00 5.20
C PRO A 84 4.21 -6.54 3.99
N ILE A 85 4.64 -6.93 2.79
CA ILE A 85 3.77 -6.94 1.62
C ILE A 85 2.94 -8.22 1.70
N LYS A 86 1.61 -8.09 1.65
CA LYS A 86 0.67 -9.21 1.83
C LYS A 86 0.16 -9.76 0.50
N PHE A 87 -0.09 -8.88 -0.47
CA PHE A 87 -0.66 -9.25 -1.77
C PHE A 87 0.01 -8.52 -2.93
N THR A 88 -0.09 -9.11 -4.11
CA THR A 88 0.32 -8.54 -5.38
C THR A 88 -0.80 -8.66 -6.42
N GLY A 89 -1.11 -7.56 -7.10
CA GLY A 89 -1.97 -7.55 -8.27
C GLY A 89 -1.15 -7.70 -9.55
N VAL A 90 -1.39 -8.76 -10.30
CA VAL A 90 -0.72 -9.13 -11.57
C VAL A 90 -1.64 -8.97 -12.79
N GLY A 91 -2.61 -8.07 -12.69
CA GLY A 91 -3.56 -7.76 -13.75
C GLY A 91 -4.81 -7.05 -13.22
N GLU A 92 -5.77 -6.78 -14.11
CA GLU A 92 -6.98 -6.00 -13.79
C GLU A 92 -8.18 -6.85 -13.35
N LYS A 93 -8.12 -8.17 -13.57
CA LYS A 93 -9.24 -9.07 -13.26
C LYS A 93 -9.29 -9.39 -11.77
N MET A 94 -10.46 -9.81 -11.30
CA MET A 94 -10.70 -10.17 -9.89
C MET A 94 -9.83 -11.35 -9.41
N ASP A 95 -9.45 -12.25 -10.31
CA ASP A 95 -8.57 -13.39 -10.04
C ASP A 95 -7.07 -13.04 -10.11
N ALA A 96 -6.72 -11.80 -10.42
CA ALA A 96 -5.34 -11.34 -10.58
C ALA A 96 -4.72 -10.78 -9.27
N LEU A 97 -5.42 -10.90 -8.13
CA LEU A 97 -4.87 -10.55 -6.81
C LEU A 97 -4.38 -11.83 -6.12
N GLU A 98 -3.07 -11.95 -5.95
CA GLU A 98 -2.41 -13.13 -5.38
C GLU A 98 -1.69 -12.80 -4.06
N PRO A 99 -1.48 -13.78 -3.17
CA PRO A 99 -0.56 -13.62 -2.05
C PRO A 99 0.84 -13.23 -2.53
N PHE A 100 1.52 -12.36 -1.79
CA PHE A 100 2.89 -11.97 -2.12
C PHE A 100 3.88 -13.08 -1.80
N TYR A 101 4.75 -13.41 -2.76
CA TYR A 101 5.86 -14.35 -2.61
C TYR A 101 7.19 -13.64 -2.91
N PRO A 102 8.02 -13.33 -1.90
CA PRO A 102 9.31 -12.65 -2.11
C PRO A 102 10.25 -13.36 -3.07
N GLU A 103 10.18 -14.70 -3.14
CA GLU A 103 11.04 -15.56 -3.97
C GLU A 103 10.80 -15.41 -5.48
N ARG A 104 9.67 -14.81 -5.89
CA ARG A 104 9.30 -14.62 -7.29
C ARG A 104 9.79 -13.29 -7.86
N MET A 105 10.50 -12.49 -7.07
CA MET A 105 10.96 -11.14 -7.40
C MET A 105 12.48 -11.09 -7.59
#